data_AF-A0A949AKA2-F1
#
_entry.id   AF-A0A949AKA2-F1
#
_cell.length_a   1.000
_cell.length_b   1.000
_cell.length_c   1.000
_cell.angle_alpha   90.00
_cell.angle_beta   90.00
_cell.angle_gamma   90.00
#
_symmetry.space_group_name_H-M   'P 1'
#
loop_
_entity.id
_entity.type
_entity.pdbx_description
1 polymer ?
#
loop_
_entity_poly.entity_id
_entity_poly.type
_entity_poly.pdbx_seq_one_letter_code
_entity_poly.pdbx_strand_id
1 'polypeptide(L)'
;MTELIQQLLVIKITSIQVYLLWFLLGSFTVATLSDLKHMSAQKEFLQIWFLFAFAMFLTDLYYNCYLESNLAYLVIKWGLIFVFLPIYFHYIRQVAWGDISAKMAACSLLPPIFILIFIVFIRIVDKLTRRLWQQWGKGRKYPFMPVIFFTTLILIGISLFIF
;
A
#
# COMPACT_ATOMS: atom_id res chain seq x y z
N MET A 1 18.24 -9.92 -18.38
CA MET A 1 17.02 -10.63 -17.94
C MET A 1 17.09 -11.01 -16.44
N THR A 2 18.24 -11.48 -15.96
CA THR A 2 18.50 -11.78 -14.54
C THR A 2 18.41 -10.57 -13.61
N GLU A 3 18.88 -9.38 -14.03
CA GLU A 3 18.80 -8.15 -13.22
C GLU A 3 17.36 -7.64 -13.00
N LEU A 4 16.53 -7.69 -14.05
CA LEU A 4 15.10 -7.33 -13.95
C LEU A 4 14.38 -8.24 -12.94
N ILE A 5 14.62 -9.56 -13.02
CA ILE A 5 14.00 -10.53 -12.10
C ILE A 5 14.43 -10.26 -10.65
N GLN A 6 15.71 -9.96 -10.42
CA GLN A 6 16.20 -9.59 -9.09
C GLN A 6 15.55 -8.29 -8.59
N GLN A 7 15.45 -7.25 -9.42
CA GLN A 7 14.80 -5.99 -9.02
C GLN A 7 13.29 -6.13 -8.78
N LEU A 8 12.63 -7.09 -9.44
CA LEU A 8 11.22 -7.39 -9.21
C LEU A 8 10.98 -8.13 -7.87
N LEU A 9 12.00 -8.83 -7.35
CA LEU A 9 11.92 -9.69 -6.16
C LEU A 9 12.52 -9.04 -4.91
N VAL A 10 13.63 -8.30 -5.06
CA VAL A 10 14.42 -7.76 -3.95
C VAL A 10 13.90 -6.41 -3.54
N ILE A 11 13.62 -6.26 -2.25
CA ILE A 11 13.32 -4.96 -1.65
C ILE A 11 14.64 -4.22 -1.43
N LYS A 12 14.98 -3.29 -2.32
CA LYS A 12 16.02 -2.29 -2.07
C LYS A 12 15.36 -1.04 -1.51
N ILE A 13 15.37 -0.90 -0.18
CA ILE A 13 14.89 0.30 0.50
C ILE A 13 16.06 1.27 0.67
N THR A 14 15.93 2.48 0.11
CA THR A 14 16.86 3.58 0.38
C THR A 14 16.57 4.21 1.74
N SER A 15 17.52 4.95 2.32
CA SER A 15 17.32 5.64 3.61
C SER A 15 16.09 6.56 3.60
N ILE A 16 15.83 7.23 2.47
CA ILE A 16 14.62 8.06 2.27
C ILE A 16 13.34 7.22 2.35
N GLN A 17 13.34 6.04 1.73
CA GLN A 17 12.20 5.14 1.75
C GLN A 17 11.95 4.56 3.15
N VAL A 18 12.96 4.42 4.02
CA VAL A 18 12.78 4.08 5.44
C VAL A 18 12.00 5.18 6.16
N TYR A 19 12.38 6.45 6.01
CA TYR A 19 11.67 7.56 6.65
C TYR A 19 10.23 7.68 6.14
N LEU A 20 10.04 7.52 4.83
CA LEU A 20 8.71 7.50 4.20
C LEU A 20 7.88 6.32 4.70
N LEU A 21 8.48 5.15 4.90
CA LEU A 21 7.81 4.01 5.49
C LEU A 21 7.34 4.30 6.92
N TRP A 22 8.19 4.87 7.77
CA TRP A 22 7.81 5.24 9.13
C TRP A 22 6.68 6.28 9.16
N PHE A 23 6.75 7.28 8.28
CA PHE A 23 5.67 8.24 8.09
C PHE A 23 4.36 7.53 7.71
N LEU A 24 4.42 6.61 6.74
CA LEU A 24 3.24 5.88 6.29
C LEU A 24 2.64 5.02 7.41
N LEU A 25 3.46 4.26 8.14
CA LEU A 25 3.02 3.44 9.28
C LEU A 25 2.39 4.29 10.39
N GLY A 26 2.98 5.45 10.69
CA GLY A 26 2.39 6.42 11.62
C GLY A 26 1.02 6.90 11.15
N SER A 27 0.90 7.29 9.88
CA SER A 27 -0.38 7.74 9.29
C SER A 27 -1.44 6.64 9.31
N PHE A 28 -1.07 5.38 9.02
CA PHE A 28 -1.97 4.23 9.07
C PHE A 28 -2.39 3.90 10.49
N THR A 29 -1.51 4.06 11.47
CA THR A 29 -1.84 3.87 12.88
C THR A 29 -2.90 4.88 13.31
N VAL A 30 -2.72 6.16 12.99
CA VAL A 30 -3.69 7.22 13.30
C VAL A 30 -5.00 6.99 12.56
N ALA A 31 -4.96 6.64 11.26
CA ALA A 31 -6.16 6.34 10.48
C ALA A 31 -6.89 5.10 11.00
N THR A 32 -6.17 4.06 11.42
CA THR A 32 -6.73 2.86 12.05
C THR A 32 -7.45 3.22 13.34
N LEU A 33 -6.82 4.00 14.22
CA LEU A 33 -7.46 4.46 15.46
C LEU A 33 -8.67 5.37 15.18
N SER A 34 -8.58 6.21 14.15
CA SER A 34 -9.67 7.08 13.70
C SER A 34 -10.87 6.26 13.21
N ASP A 35 -10.64 5.23 12.40
CA ASP A 35 -11.67 4.33 11.86
C ASP A 35 -12.35 3.52 12.98
N LEU A 36 -11.55 3.01 13.92
CA LEU A 36 -12.02 2.29 15.11
C LEU A 36 -12.82 3.17 16.08
N LYS A 37 -12.50 4.47 16.18
CA LYS A 37 -13.20 5.44 17.04
C LYS A 37 -14.28 6.25 16.32
N HIS A 38 -14.56 5.94 15.04
CA HIS A 38 -15.55 6.63 14.19
C HIS A 38 -15.33 8.14 14.04
N MET A 39 -14.06 8.54 13.92
CA MET A 39 -13.68 9.94 13.73
C MET A 39 -13.65 10.33 12.23
N SER A 40 -13.86 11.62 11.92
CA SER A 40 -14.02 12.12 10.55
C SER A 40 -12.71 12.34 9.76
N ALA A 41 -11.54 12.02 10.33
CA ALA A 41 -10.24 12.37 9.76
C ALA A 41 -9.90 11.63 8.45
N GLN A 42 -10.68 10.62 8.06
CA GLN A 42 -10.45 9.80 6.87
C GLN A 42 -10.33 10.61 5.56
N LYS A 43 -11.01 11.76 5.43
CA LYS A 43 -10.92 12.59 4.21
C LYS A 43 -9.59 13.30 4.05
N GLU A 44 -8.96 13.70 5.16
CA GLU A 44 -7.66 14.38 5.14
C GLU A 44 -6.54 13.40 4.79
N PHE A 45 -6.61 12.17 5.33
CA PHE A 45 -5.63 11.13 5.03
C PHE A 45 -5.63 10.69 3.56
N LEU A 46 -6.77 10.76 2.87
CA LEU A 46 -6.85 10.46 1.45
C LEU A 46 -5.86 11.29 0.63
N GLN A 47 -5.81 12.60 0.88
CA GLN A 47 -4.92 13.53 0.18
C GLN A 47 -3.46 13.23 0.52
N ILE A 48 -3.19 12.94 1.80
CA ILE A 48 -1.84 12.61 2.28
C ILE A 48 -1.32 11.34 1.60
N TRP A 49 -2.11 10.28 1.54
CA TRP A 49 -1.69 9.02 0.91
C TRP A 49 -1.54 9.14 -0.60
N PHE A 50 -2.39 9.93 -1.25
CA PHE A 50 -2.24 10.21 -2.67
C PHE A 50 -0.95 10.99 -2.94
N LEU A 51 -0.68 12.04 -2.16
CA LEU A 51 0.56 12.82 -2.26
C LEU A 51 1.79 11.96 -1.97
N PHE A 52 1.70 11.06 -0.98
CA PHE A 52 2.75 10.10 -0.67
C PHE A 52 3.03 9.15 -1.84
N ALA A 53 1.99 8.55 -2.43
CA ALA A 53 2.14 7.69 -3.59
C ALA A 53 2.74 8.47 -4.78
N PHE A 54 2.33 9.72 -4.99
CA PHE A 54 2.88 10.58 -6.03
C PHE A 54 4.36 10.92 -5.80
N ALA A 55 4.76 11.26 -4.57
CA ALA A 55 6.16 11.50 -4.23
C ALA A 55 7.04 10.26 -4.46
N MET A 56 6.53 9.07 -4.12
CA MET A 56 7.19 7.80 -4.42
C MET A 56 7.29 7.54 -5.92
N PHE A 57 6.28 7.91 -6.71
CA PHE A 57 6.33 7.81 -8.17
C PHE A 57 7.44 8.67 -8.75
N LEU A 58 7.56 9.93 -8.32
CA LEU A 58 8.64 10.82 -8.76
C LEU A 58 10.01 10.30 -8.35
N THR A 59 10.13 9.71 -7.16
CA THR A 59 11.36 9.09 -6.67
C THR A 59 11.74 7.90 -7.58
N ASP A 60 10.81 6.98 -7.82
CA ASP A 60 11.06 5.84 -8.71
C ASP A 60 11.37 6.29 -10.14
N LEU A 61 10.74 7.36 -10.62
CA LEU A 61 11.00 7.94 -11.93
C LEU A 61 12.41 8.51 -12.01
N TYR A 62 12.86 9.23 -10.98
CA TYR A 62 14.24 9.72 -10.93
C TYR A 62 15.25 8.56 -10.93
N TYR A 63 15.11 7.59 -10.03
CA TYR A 63 16.07 6.48 -9.92
C TYR A 63 16.04 5.55 -11.13
N ASN A 64 14.87 5.08 -11.55
CA ASN A 64 14.77 4.04 -12.59
C ASN A 64 14.85 4.61 -14.00
N CYS A 65 14.40 5.85 -14.24
CA CYS A 65 14.52 6.44 -15.59
C CYS A 65 15.90 7.04 -15.83
N TYR A 66 16.46 7.77 -14.86
CA TYR A 66 17.71 8.51 -15.08
C TYR A 66 18.96 7.73 -14.66
N LEU A 67 18.94 6.98 -13.56
CA LEU A 67 20.15 6.28 -13.07
C LEU A 67 20.27 4.87 -13.63
N GLU A 68 19.20 4.08 -13.57
CA GLU A 68 19.25 2.66 -13.96
C GLU A 68 18.71 2.37 -15.36
N SER A 69 18.06 3.35 -16.01
CA SER A 69 17.42 3.18 -17.35
C SER A 69 16.46 1.98 -17.45
N ASN A 70 15.82 1.61 -16.34
CA ASN A 70 14.86 0.51 -16.25
C ASN A 70 13.40 1.00 -16.33
N LEU A 71 12.99 1.39 -17.54
CA LEU A 71 11.63 1.80 -17.83
C LEU A 71 10.61 0.68 -17.63
N ALA A 72 10.99 -0.58 -17.87
CA ALA A 72 10.10 -1.73 -17.75
C ALA A 72 9.60 -1.90 -16.30
N TYR A 73 10.51 -1.78 -15.31
CA TYR A 73 10.15 -1.82 -13.89
C TYR A 73 9.12 -0.74 -13.54
N LEU A 74 9.37 0.49 -13.98
CA LEU A 74 8.50 1.64 -13.68
C LEU A 74 7.10 1.47 -14.27
N VAL A 75 7.01 1.06 -15.55
CA VAL A 75 5.72 0.83 -16.22
C VAL A 75 4.94 -0.30 -15.55
N ILE A 76 5.60 -1.42 -15.21
CA ILE A 76 4.94 -2.54 -14.55
C ILE A 76 4.45 -2.13 -13.15
N LYS A 77 5.32 -1.53 -12.32
CA LYS A 77 4.99 -1.15 -10.94
C LYS A 77 3.83 -0.16 -10.91
N TRP A 78 3.94 0.93 -11.65
CA TRP A 78 2.97 2.01 -11.58
C TRP A 78 1.73 1.76 -12.42
N GLY A 79 1.82 0.90 -13.44
CA GLY A 79 0.65 0.31 -14.09
C GLY A 79 -0.18 -0.52 -13.11
N LEU A 80 0.46 -1.34 -12.27
CA LEU A 80 -0.24 -2.07 -11.20
C LEU A 80 -0.87 -1.13 -10.17
N ILE A 81 -0.19 -0.03 -9.80
CA ILE A 81 -0.68 0.88 -8.76
C ILE A 81 -1.77 1.84 -9.24
N PHE A 82 -1.58 2.54 -10.36
CA PHE A 82 -2.51 3.57 -10.82
C PHE A 82 -3.62 3.05 -11.73
N VAL A 83 -3.40 1.92 -12.42
CA VAL A 83 -4.41 1.35 -13.31
C VAL A 83 -5.10 0.18 -12.63
N PHE A 84 -4.33 -0.84 -12.22
CA PHE A 84 -4.93 -2.08 -11.73
C PHE A 84 -5.63 -1.92 -10.37
N LEU A 85 -5.01 -1.28 -9.38
CA LEU A 85 -5.61 -1.14 -8.05
C LEU A 85 -6.94 -0.36 -8.06
N PRO A 86 -7.08 0.82 -8.70
CA PRO A 86 -8.35 1.54 -8.73
C PRO A 86 -9.41 0.77 -9.50
N ILE A 87 -9.08 0.16 -10.65
CA ILE A 87 -10.03 -0.65 -11.42
C ILE A 87 -10.54 -1.81 -10.56
N TYR A 88 -9.63 -2.57 -9.97
CA TYR A 88 -9.98 -3.76 -9.22
C TYR A 88 -10.75 -3.44 -7.92
N PHE A 89 -10.35 -2.41 -7.17
CA PHE A 89 -10.99 -2.14 -5.89
C PHE A 89 -12.20 -1.21 -6.00
N HIS A 90 -12.20 -0.23 -6.90
CA HIS A 90 -13.34 0.67 -7.06
C HIS A 90 -14.45 0.05 -7.88
N TYR A 91 -14.16 -0.43 -9.10
CA TYR A 91 -15.21 -0.86 -10.02
C TYR A 91 -15.71 -2.27 -9.71
N ILE A 92 -14.83 -3.18 -9.28
CA ILE A 92 -15.24 -4.56 -8.99
C ILE A 92 -15.72 -4.71 -7.54
N ARG A 93 -15.11 -3.98 -6.59
CA ARG A 93 -15.39 -4.15 -5.16
C ARG A 93 -16.01 -2.95 -4.45
N GLN A 94 -16.27 -1.85 -5.15
CA GLN A 94 -16.93 -0.65 -4.62
C GLN A 94 -16.29 -0.14 -3.32
N VAL A 95 -14.96 -0.23 -3.25
CA VAL A 95 -14.19 0.20 -2.09
C VAL A 95 -14.10 1.74 -2.05
N ALA A 96 -14.11 2.30 -0.84
CA ALA A 96 -13.99 3.74 -0.62
C ALA A 96 -12.64 4.26 -1.13
N TRP A 97 -12.64 5.48 -1.68
CA TRP A 97 -11.43 6.12 -2.21
C TRP A 97 -10.30 6.24 -1.19
N GLY A 98 -10.62 6.42 0.10
CA GLY A 98 -9.61 6.47 1.17
C GLY A 98 -8.82 5.15 1.29
N ASP A 99 -9.52 4.02 1.23
CA ASP A 99 -8.87 2.70 1.28
C ASP A 99 -8.06 2.41 0.02
N ILE A 100 -8.49 2.93 -1.14
CA ILE A 100 -7.73 2.80 -2.40
C ILE A 100 -6.43 3.60 -2.28
N SER A 101 -6.49 4.86 -1.83
CA SER A 101 -5.30 5.69 -1.64
C SER A 101 -4.32 5.09 -0.63
N ALA A 102 -4.80 4.54 0.49
CA ALA A 102 -3.93 3.83 1.43
C ALA A 102 -3.26 2.59 0.81
N LYS A 103 -3.99 1.79 0.01
CA LYS A 103 -3.38 0.65 -0.70
C LYS A 103 -2.34 1.12 -1.71
N MET A 104 -2.59 2.20 -2.45
CA MET A 104 -1.63 2.77 -3.38
C MET A 104 -0.36 3.24 -2.67
N ALA A 105 -0.52 3.91 -1.53
CA ALA A 105 0.61 4.36 -0.71
C ALA A 105 1.39 3.19 -0.10
N ALA A 106 0.73 2.11 0.33
CA ALA A 106 1.41 0.90 0.78
C ALA A 106 2.16 0.22 -0.38
N CYS A 107 1.52 0.07 -1.54
CA CYS A 107 2.09 -0.60 -2.70
C CYS A 107 3.22 0.20 -3.35
N SER A 108 3.29 1.52 -3.20
CA SER A 108 4.38 2.33 -3.76
C SER A 108 5.74 2.01 -3.12
N LEU A 109 5.75 1.51 -1.88
CA LEU A 109 6.95 1.05 -1.18
C LEU A 109 7.34 -0.39 -1.54
N LEU A 110 6.46 -1.15 -2.17
CA LEU A 110 6.67 -2.55 -2.49
C LEU A 110 7.21 -2.71 -3.92
N PRO A 111 8.08 -3.70 -4.18
CA PRO A 111 8.40 -4.09 -5.55
C PRO A 111 7.18 -4.74 -6.23
N PRO A 112 7.14 -4.81 -7.57
CA PRO A 112 5.95 -5.21 -8.31
C PRO A 112 5.35 -6.57 -7.93
N ILE A 113 6.19 -7.57 -7.64
CA ILE A 113 5.72 -8.90 -7.24
C ILE A 113 4.99 -8.84 -5.90
N PHE A 114 5.52 -8.04 -4.96
CA PHE A 114 4.90 -7.85 -3.65
C PHE A 114 3.58 -7.09 -3.71
N ILE A 115 3.33 -6.30 -4.77
CA ILE A 115 2.02 -5.69 -5.00
C ILE A 115 0.96 -6.77 -5.28
N LEU A 116 1.30 -7.77 -6.10
CA LEU A 116 0.40 -8.90 -6.37
C LEU A 116 0.16 -9.72 -5.10
N ILE A 117 1.23 -9.99 -4.35
CA ILE A 117 1.14 -10.67 -3.05
C ILE A 117 0.26 -9.87 -2.09
N PHE A 118 0.41 -8.55 -2.03
CA PHE A 118 -0.38 -7.65 -1.19
C PHE A 118 -1.88 -7.76 -1.50
N ILE A 119 -2.27 -7.82 -2.77
CA ILE A 119 -3.68 -7.96 -3.19
C ILE A 119 -4.27 -9.30 -2.72
N VAL A 120 -3.48 -10.37 -2.68
CA VAL A 120 -3.91 -11.66 -2.15
C VAL A 120 -3.94 -11.63 -0.61
N PHE A 121 -2.89 -11.13 0.02
CA PHE A 121 -2.73 -11.10 1.46
C PHE A 121 -3.79 -10.24 2.14
N ILE A 122 -4.12 -9.08 1.57
CA ILE A 122 -5.14 -8.21 2.16
C ILE A 122 -6.50 -8.90 2.24
N ARG A 123 -6.80 -9.82 1.30
CA ARG A 123 -8.02 -10.64 1.34
C ARG A 123 -7.95 -11.70 2.44
N ILE A 124 -6.79 -12.30 2.62
CA ILE A 124 -6.57 -13.31 3.67
C ILE A 124 -6.70 -12.64 5.04
N VAL A 125 -6.00 -11.52 5.26
CA VAL A 125 -6.05 -10.74 6.50
C VAL A 125 -7.47 -10.24 6.75
N ASP A 126 -8.16 -9.69 5.74
CA ASP A 126 -9.56 -9.27 5.88
C ASP A 126 -10.44 -10.44 6.33
N LYS A 127 -10.37 -11.59 5.67
CA LYS A 127 -11.20 -12.76 6.01
C LYS A 127 -10.93 -13.27 7.42
N LEU A 128 -9.66 -13.33 7.84
CA LEU A 128 -9.26 -13.79 9.16
C LEU A 128 -9.69 -12.82 10.26
N THR A 129 -9.50 -11.53 10.02
CA THR A 129 -9.71 -10.50 11.04
C THR A 129 -11.12 -9.90 11.01
N ARG A 130 -11.94 -10.25 10.01
CA ARG A 130 -13.30 -9.72 9.82
C ARG A 130 -14.15 -9.76 11.07
N ARG A 131 -14.16 -10.90 11.75
CA ARG A 131 -14.96 -11.11 12.96
C ARG A 131 -14.52 -10.20 14.10
N LEU A 132 -13.22 -9.93 14.20
CA LEU A 132 -12.65 -9.06 15.23
C LEU A 132 -13.05 -7.60 14.96
N TRP A 133 -12.87 -7.15 13.72
CA TRP A 133 -13.13 -5.74 13.37
C TRP A 133 -14.61 -5.39 13.24
N GLN A 134 -15.46 -6.37 12.93
CA GLN A 134 -16.92 -6.15 12.88
C GLN A 134 -17.49 -5.65 14.21
N GLN A 135 -16.92 -6.06 15.35
CA GLN A 135 -17.36 -5.61 16.67
C GLN A 135 -17.11 -4.11 16.90
N TRP A 136 -16.21 -3.51 16.13
CA TRP A 136 -15.79 -2.11 16.25
C TRP A 136 -16.40 -1.23 15.15
N GLY A 137 -17.16 -1.79 14.22
CA GLY A 137 -17.92 -1.02 13.22
C GLY A 137 -19.17 -0.40 13.82
N LYS A 138 -19.39 0.91 13.63
CA LYS A 138 -20.67 1.57 13.96
C LYS A 138 -21.63 1.43 12.77
N GLY A 139 -22.77 0.78 12.97
CA GLY A 139 -23.77 0.59 11.92
C GLY A 139 -23.33 -0.39 10.83
N ARG A 140 -23.52 -0.02 9.55
CA ARG A 140 -23.16 -0.86 8.37
C ARG A 140 -21.74 -0.64 7.83
N LYS A 141 -20.92 0.20 8.46
CA LYS A 141 -19.58 0.53 7.96
C LYS A 141 -18.52 -0.31 8.67
N TYR A 142 -17.88 -1.20 7.91
CA TYR A 142 -16.79 -2.05 8.38
C TYR A 142 -15.46 -1.27 8.36
N PRO A 143 -14.70 -1.23 9.47
CA PRO A 143 -13.43 -0.50 9.50
C PRO A 143 -12.35 -1.30 8.76
N PHE A 144 -12.00 -0.86 7.55
CA PHE A 144 -11.09 -1.58 6.66
C PHE A 144 -9.62 -1.13 6.82
N MET A 145 -9.37 0.03 7.44
CA MET A 145 -8.00 0.52 7.68
C MET A 145 -7.11 -0.41 8.52
N PRO A 146 -7.59 -1.04 9.61
CA PRO A 146 -6.79 -2.00 10.36
C PRO A 146 -6.23 -3.12 9.46
N VAL A 147 -7.05 -3.61 8.51
CA VAL A 147 -6.64 -4.66 7.58
C VAL A 147 -5.48 -4.20 6.71
N ILE A 148 -5.54 -2.99 6.15
CA ILE A 148 -4.46 -2.41 5.35
C ILE A 148 -3.19 -2.27 6.19
N PHE A 149 -3.32 -1.74 7.40
CA PHE A 149 -2.19 -1.55 8.32
C PHE A 149 -1.49 -2.87 8.65
N PHE A 150 -2.22 -3.88 9.14
CA PHE A 150 -1.65 -5.18 9.48
C PHE A 150 -1.09 -5.91 8.26
N THR A 151 -1.75 -5.81 7.10
CA THR A 151 -1.21 -6.39 5.86
C THR A 151 0.13 -5.76 5.48
N THR A 152 0.22 -4.43 5.59
CA THR A 152 1.45 -3.69 5.29
C THR A 152 2.57 -4.11 6.26
N LEU A 153 2.28 -4.16 7.56
CA LEU A 153 3.24 -4.62 8.57
C LEU A 153 3.72 -6.05 8.32
N ILE A 154 2.80 -6.98 8.03
CA ILE A 154 3.13 -8.38 7.77
C ILE A 154 4.06 -8.50 6.55
N LEU A 155 3.74 -7.82 5.45
CA LEU A 155 4.56 -7.91 4.24
C LEU A 155 5.93 -7.25 4.41
N ILE A 156 6.00 -6.13 5.13
CA ILE A 156 7.29 -5.53 5.50
C ILE A 156 8.08 -6.50 6.38
N GLY A 157 7.46 -7.06 7.41
CA GLY A 157 8.10 -8.06 8.27
C GLY A 157 8.65 -9.23 7.46
N ILE A 158 7.81 -9.86 6.62
CA ILE A 158 8.22 -10.93 5.70
C ILE A 158 9.38 -10.48 4.82
N SER A 159 9.33 -9.26 4.27
CA SER A 159 10.40 -8.77 3.41
C SER A 159 11.74 -8.56 4.12
N LEU A 160 11.72 -8.22 5.42
CA LEU A 160 12.91 -8.10 6.26
C LEU A 160 13.48 -9.45 6.70
N PHE A 161 12.71 -10.53 6.63
CA PHE A 161 13.16 -11.89 6.98
C PHE A 161 13.60 -12.72 5.77
N ILE A 162 13.11 -12.39 4.57
CA ILE A 162 13.44 -13.11 3.32
C ILE A 162 14.74 -12.60 2.68
N PHE A 163 15.24 -11.43 3.09
CA PHE A 163 16.48 -10.80 2.63
C PHE A 163 17.38 -10.43 3.81
#